data_AF-A0A7X9GBF8-F1
#
_entry.id   AF-A0A7X9GBF8-F1
#
_cell.length_a   1.000
_cell.length_b   1.000
_cell.length_c   1.000
_cell.angle_alpha   90.00
_cell.angle_beta   90.00
_cell.angle_gamma   90.00
#
_symmetry.space_group_name_H-M   'P 1'
#
loop_
_entity.id
_entity.type
_entity.pdbx_description
1 polymer ?
#
loop_
_entity_poly.entity_id
_entity_poly.type
_entity_poly.pdbx_seq_one_letter_code
_entity_poly.pdbx_strand_id
1 'polypeptide(L)'
;MNRELRSINKINDDIKSAGQSFLGLYMADLLTRINELDDKVLKNKLIQEYFENQKGFSDKDLGGTRTRVNAAIRIIKAEKVIYALEQINGQNPRVLPEAVEKSKDTLIKINNGELSLPKLQ
;
A
#
# COMPACT_ATOMS: atom_id res chain seq x y z
N MET A 1 -10.53 -11.52 -2.72
CA MET A 1 -10.80 -10.24 -2.04
C MET A 1 -11.97 -9.54 -2.73
N ASN A 2 -12.90 -8.94 -1.98
CA ASN A 2 -14.08 -8.29 -2.55
C ASN A 2 -13.86 -6.78 -2.77
N ARG A 3 -14.46 -6.25 -3.83
CA ARG A 3 -14.45 -4.82 -4.14
C ARG A 3 -15.22 -4.02 -3.08
N GLU A 4 -14.72 -2.83 -2.74
CA GLU A 4 -15.38 -1.91 -1.83
C GLU A 4 -15.47 -0.50 -2.44
N LEU A 5 -16.68 0.04 -2.58
CA LEU A 5 -16.87 1.42 -3.04
C LEU A 5 -16.35 2.40 -1.98
N ARG A 6 -15.45 3.29 -2.38
CA ARG A 6 -14.91 4.36 -1.53
C ARG A 6 -14.83 5.67 -2.31
N SER A 7 -15.21 6.77 -1.66
CA SER A 7 -15.03 8.11 -2.21
C SER A 7 -13.56 8.51 -2.19
N ILE A 8 -13.17 9.45 -3.06
CA ILE A 8 -11.80 9.96 -3.11
C ILE A 8 -11.35 10.54 -1.76
N ASN A 9 -12.24 11.18 -1.01
CA ASN A 9 -11.92 11.67 0.34
C ASN A 9 -11.50 10.54 1.28
N LYS A 10 -12.20 9.40 1.25
CA LYS A 10 -11.83 8.23 2.06
C LYS A 10 -10.52 7.59 1.61
N ILE A 11 -10.23 7.62 0.31
CA ILE A 11 -8.94 7.16 -0.22
C ILE A 11 -7.81 8.07 0.25
N ASN A 12 -8.02 9.39 0.28
CA ASN A 12 -7.04 10.32 0.83
C ASN A 12 -6.80 10.09 2.32
N ASP A 13 -7.84 9.76 3.08
CA ASP A 13 -7.69 9.37 4.50
C ASP A 13 -6.92 8.05 4.64
N ASP A 14 -7.15 7.08 3.76
CA ASP A 14 -6.38 5.82 3.72
C ASP A 14 -4.91 6.08 3.36
N ILE A 15 -4.62 6.96 2.38
CA ILE A 15 -3.25 7.33 2.01
C ILE A 15 -2.51 7.93 3.21
N LYS A 16 -3.17 8.83 3.96
CA LYS A 16 -2.62 9.41 5.19
C LYS A 16 -2.41 8.34 6.27
N SER A 17 -3.38 7.45 6.46
CA SER A 17 -3.33 6.39 7.48
C SER A 17 -2.25 5.35 7.19
N ALA A 18 -2.06 5.00 5.91
CA ALA A 18 -0.96 4.15 5.47
C ALA A 18 0.39 4.85 5.60
N GLY A 19 0.42 6.13 5.26
CA GLY A 19 1.64 6.90 5.08
C GLY A 19 2.19 6.70 3.65
N GLN A 20 2.48 7.81 2.98
CA GLN A 20 2.96 7.81 1.60
C GLN A 20 4.27 7.04 1.42
N SER A 21 5.22 7.16 2.36
CA SER A 21 6.47 6.39 2.30
C SER A 21 6.22 4.88 2.35
N PHE A 22 5.30 4.42 3.21
CA PHE A 22 4.93 3.01 3.28
C PHE A 22 4.28 2.55 1.97
N LEU A 23 3.29 3.30 1.45
CA LEU A 23 2.64 2.93 0.20
C LEU A 23 3.64 2.86 -0.97
N GLY A 24 4.53 3.84 -1.09
CA GLY A 24 5.51 3.87 -2.17
C GLY A 24 6.49 2.70 -2.13
N LEU A 25 6.90 2.27 -0.93
CA LEU A 25 7.85 1.16 -0.76
C LEU A 25 7.19 -0.21 -0.87
N TYR A 26 5.95 -0.39 -0.40
CA TYR A 26 5.36 -1.71 -0.18
C TYR A 26 4.14 -2.03 -1.06
N MET A 27 3.59 -1.09 -1.83
CA MET A 27 2.41 -1.39 -2.66
C MET A 27 2.66 -2.51 -3.67
N ALA A 28 3.83 -2.55 -4.30
CA ALA A 28 4.18 -3.63 -5.22
C ALA A 28 4.18 -5.00 -4.53
N ASP A 29 4.79 -5.10 -3.33
CA ASP A 29 4.83 -6.35 -2.55
C ASP A 29 3.43 -6.77 -2.07
N LEU A 30 2.59 -5.82 -1.67
CA LEU A 30 1.20 -6.09 -1.31
C LEU A 30 0.39 -6.64 -2.50
N LEU A 31 0.66 -6.15 -3.71
CA LEU A 31 -0.01 -6.63 -4.93
C LEU A 31 0.46 -8.04 -5.32
N THR A 32 1.76 -8.35 -5.17
CA THR A 32 2.27 -9.71 -5.45
C THR A 32 1.82 -10.73 -4.40
N ARG A 33 1.63 -10.29 -3.15
CA ARG A 33 1.19 -11.12 -2.02
C ARG A 33 -0.30 -11.01 -1.71
N ILE A 34 -1.11 -10.64 -2.71
CA ILE A 34 -2.54 -10.34 -2.51
C ILE A 34 -3.30 -11.48 -1.82
N ASN A 35 -2.95 -12.73 -2.11
CA ASN A 35 -3.58 -13.92 -1.53
C ASN A 35 -3.37 -14.02 -0.01
N GLU A 36 -2.25 -13.48 0.50
CA GLU A 36 -1.98 -13.46 1.94
C GLU A 36 -2.89 -12.45 2.67
N LEU A 37 -3.41 -11.43 1.97
CA LEU A 37 -4.19 -10.36 2.59
C LEU A 37 -5.63 -10.78 2.94
N ASP A 38 -6.16 -11.79 2.25
CA ASP A 38 -7.48 -12.37 2.52
C ASP A 38 -7.45 -13.40 3.66
N ASP A 39 -6.30 -14.05 3.91
CA ASP A 39 -6.13 -14.98 5.01
C ASP A 39 -5.70 -14.26 6.29
N LYS A 40 -6.43 -14.48 7.39
CA LYS A 40 -6.17 -13.79 8.67
C LYS A 40 -4.79 -14.14 9.26
N VAL A 41 -4.36 -15.38 9.13
CA VAL A 41 -3.08 -15.87 9.68
C VAL A 41 -1.92 -15.35 8.84
N LEU A 42 -2.00 -15.48 7.51
CA LEU A 42 -0.96 -15.02 6.59
C LEU A 42 -0.80 -13.50 6.65
N LYS A 43 -1.91 -12.75 6.63
CA LYS A 43 -1.86 -11.29 6.81
C LYS A 43 -1.18 -10.88 8.12
N ASN A 44 -1.44 -11.58 9.22
CA ASN A 44 -0.79 -11.28 10.49
C ASN A 44 0.71 -11.57 10.45
N LYS A 45 1.15 -12.62 9.75
CA LYS A 45 2.58 -12.88 9.51
C LYS A 45 3.23 -11.79 8.66
N LEU A 46 2.56 -11.37 7.59
CA LEU A 46 3.02 -10.25 6.76
C LEU A 46 3.16 -8.94 7.56
N ILE A 47 2.17 -8.62 8.42
CA ILE A 47 2.24 -7.45 9.30
C ILE A 47 3.43 -7.55 10.25
N GLN A 48 3.68 -8.73 10.83
CA GLN A 48 4.83 -8.97 11.69
C GLN A 48 6.14 -8.76 10.93
N GLU A 49 6.25 -9.33 9.74
CA GLU A 49 7.41 -9.20 8.85
C GLU A 49 7.72 -7.73 8.53
N TYR A 50 6.71 -6.93 8.15
CA TYR A 50 6.87 -5.50 7.92
C TYR A 50 7.25 -4.73 9.18
N PHE A 51 6.72 -5.12 10.35
CA PHE A 51 7.05 -4.48 11.62
C PHE A 51 8.47 -4.77 12.09
N GLU A 52 8.99 -5.97 11.81
CA GLU A 52 10.38 -6.34 12.12
C GLU A 52 11.38 -5.69 11.14
N ASN A 53 10.95 -5.45 9.90
CA ASN A 53 11.78 -4.91 8.82
C ASN A 53 11.36 -3.50 8.40
N GLN A 54 11.00 -2.63 9.35
CA GLN A 54 10.43 -1.33 9.01
C GLN A 54 11.39 -0.49 8.16
N LYS A 55 10.88 0.00 7.03
CA LYS A 55 11.60 0.89 6.12
C LYS A 55 10.68 2.00 5.66
N GLY A 56 11.08 3.25 5.86
CA GLY A 56 10.25 4.41 5.52
C GLY A 56 9.06 4.67 6.43
N PHE A 57 8.97 3.96 7.56
CA PHE A 57 8.07 4.24 8.67
C PHE A 57 8.72 3.77 9.98
N SER A 58 8.18 4.22 11.10
CA SER A 58 8.61 3.81 12.45
C SER A 58 7.39 3.75 13.35
N ASP A 59 6.79 2.57 13.41
CA ASP A 59 5.70 2.21 14.31
C ASP A 59 6.26 1.64 15.61
N LYS A 60 5.67 2.04 16.73
CA LYS A 60 6.08 1.62 18.07
C LYS A 60 5.62 0.20 18.42
N ASP A 61 4.57 -0.26 17.73
CA ASP A 61 3.96 -1.56 17.93
C ASP A 61 3.34 -2.08 16.62
N LEU A 62 2.95 -3.36 16.63
CA LEU A 62 2.28 -4.01 15.51
C LEU A 62 0.94 -3.36 15.14
N GLY A 63 0.31 -2.62 16.04
CA GLY A 63 -0.95 -1.91 15.79
C GLY A 63 -0.78 -0.80 14.76
N GLY A 64 0.36 -0.08 14.81
CA GLY A 64 0.75 0.89 13.80
C GLY A 64 0.87 0.25 12.41
N THR A 65 1.67 -0.81 12.28
CA THR A 65 1.91 -1.47 10.98
C THR A 65 0.65 -2.13 10.44
N ARG A 66 -0.17 -2.72 11.33
CA ARG A 66 -1.50 -3.24 10.98
C ARG A 66 -2.41 -2.14 10.41
N THR A 67 -2.38 -0.94 10.98
CA THR A 67 -3.15 0.20 10.46
C THR A 67 -2.72 0.54 9.04
N ARG A 68 -1.41 0.54 8.78
CA ARG A 68 -0.87 0.83 7.45
C ARG A 68 -1.27 -0.20 6.41
N VAL A 69 -1.08 -1.48 6.72
CA VAL A 69 -1.45 -2.59 5.84
C VAL A 69 -2.95 -2.58 5.57
N ASN A 70 -3.78 -2.40 6.60
CA ASN A 70 -5.25 -2.34 6.42
C ASN A 70 -5.71 -1.15 5.58
N ALA A 71 -5.03 0.00 5.68
CA ALA A 71 -5.29 1.16 4.84
C ALA A 71 -4.90 0.88 3.37
N ALA A 72 -3.74 0.26 3.13
CA ALA A 72 -3.34 -0.16 1.80
C ALA A 72 -4.33 -1.18 1.19
N ILE A 73 -4.77 -2.17 1.97
CA ILE A 73 -5.81 -3.14 1.53
C ILE A 73 -7.08 -2.41 1.09
N ARG A 74 -7.53 -1.40 1.83
CA ARG A 74 -8.72 -0.61 1.46
C ARG A 74 -8.56 0.16 0.16
N ILE A 75 -7.37 0.68 -0.11
CA ILE A 75 -7.03 1.31 -1.39
C ILE A 75 -7.10 0.29 -2.53
N ILE A 76 -6.54 -0.91 -2.32
CA ILE A 76 -6.57 -1.99 -3.31
C ILE A 76 -8.02 -2.42 -3.58
N LYS A 77 -8.81 -2.67 -2.53
CA LYS A 77 -10.23 -3.06 -2.62
C LYS A 77 -11.10 -2.04 -3.34
N ALA A 78 -10.74 -0.76 -3.26
CA ALA A 78 -11.44 0.31 -3.95
C ALA A 78 -10.99 0.49 -5.41
N GLU A 79 -10.01 -0.30 -5.88
CA GLU A 79 -9.39 -0.17 -7.20
C GLU A 79 -8.75 1.22 -7.40
N LYS A 80 -8.15 1.75 -6.33
CA LYS A 80 -7.53 3.10 -6.31
C LYS A 80 -6.01 3.08 -6.13
N VAL A 81 -5.38 1.96 -6.46
CA VAL A 81 -3.93 1.78 -6.38
C VAL A 81 -3.19 2.83 -7.20
N ILE A 82 -3.56 2.99 -8.48
CA ILE A 82 -2.92 3.96 -9.38
C ILE A 82 -3.04 5.38 -8.80
N TYR A 83 -4.27 5.79 -8.47
CA TYR A 83 -4.53 7.10 -7.85
C TYR A 83 -3.68 7.35 -6.60
N ALA A 84 -3.57 6.35 -5.72
CA ALA A 84 -2.79 6.47 -4.48
C ALA A 84 -1.29 6.60 -4.73
N LEU A 85 -0.74 5.83 -5.68
CA LEU A 85 0.66 5.91 -6.08
C LEU A 85 1.00 7.25 -6.75
N GLU A 86 0.10 7.79 -7.55
CA GLU A 86 0.24 9.13 -8.16
C GLU A 86 0.33 10.25 -7.13
N GLN A 87 -0.25 10.08 -5.93
CA GLN A 87 -0.12 11.06 -4.84
C GLN A 87 1.31 11.08 -4.24
N ILE A 88 2.16 10.11 -4.56
CA ILE A 88 3.53 9.98 -4.04
C ILE A 88 4.50 10.59 -5.07
N ASN A 89 4.38 11.90 -5.29
CA ASN A 89 5.02 12.61 -6.40
C ASN A 89 6.27 13.44 -5.99
N GLY A 90 6.67 13.41 -4.72
CA GLY A 90 7.83 14.15 -4.19
C GLY A 90 7.54 15.59 -3.75
N GLN A 91 6.30 16.07 -3.83
CA GLN A 91 5.94 17.41 -3.31
C GLN A 91 5.93 17.47 -1.78
N ASN A 92 5.69 16.34 -1.11
CA ASN A 92 5.74 16.26 0.34
C ASN A 92 7.17 15.91 0.81
N PRO A 93 7.90 16.83 1.46
CA PRO A 93 9.30 16.62 1.86
C PRO A 93 9.45 15.56 2.97
N ARG A 94 8.36 15.16 3.62
CA ARG A 94 8.37 14.06 4.62
C ARG A 94 8.35 12.68 3.99
N VAL A 95 8.09 12.59 2.69
CA VAL A 95 8.11 11.32 1.95
C VAL A 95 9.54 11.00 1.57
N LEU A 96 9.96 9.76 1.79
CA LEU A 96 11.30 9.34 1.42
C LEU A 96 11.49 9.41 -0.11
N PRO A 97 12.62 9.94 -0.61
CA PRO A 97 12.90 9.95 -2.04
C PRO A 97 12.80 8.55 -2.68
N GLU A 98 13.32 7.53 -2.00
CA GLU A 98 13.21 6.14 -2.46
C GLU A 98 11.75 5.67 -2.61
N ALA A 99 10.84 6.12 -1.75
CA ALA A 99 9.43 5.77 -1.86
C ALA A 99 8.77 6.41 -3.10
N VAL A 100 9.21 7.62 -3.47
CA VAL A 100 8.77 8.29 -4.71
C VAL A 100 9.27 7.51 -5.93
N GLU A 101 10.53 7.09 -5.93
CA GLU A 101 11.13 6.29 -7.00
C GLU A 101 10.43 4.93 -7.14
N LYS A 102 10.23 4.22 -6.03
CA LYS A 102 9.53 2.92 -6.02
C LYS A 102 8.07 3.04 -6.42
N SER A 103 7.38 4.13 -6.06
CA SER A 103 6.02 4.40 -6.53
C SER A 103 5.98 4.53 -8.06
N LYS A 104 6.92 5.29 -8.65
CA LYS A 104 7.03 5.46 -10.11
C LYS A 104 7.35 4.13 -10.81
N ASP A 105 8.30 3.36 -10.28
CA ASP A 105 8.64 2.02 -10.78
C ASP A 105 7.42 1.08 -10.75
N THR A 106 6.65 1.11 -9.66
CA THR A 106 5.41 0.33 -9.52
C THR A 106 4.36 0.73 -10.56
N LEU A 107 4.16 2.03 -10.79
CA LEU A 107 3.25 2.53 -11.83
C LEU A 107 3.67 2.09 -13.24
N ILE A 108 4.97 2.15 -13.54
CA ILE A 108 5.52 1.68 -14.82
C ILE A 108 5.23 0.19 -15.01
N LYS A 109 5.51 -0.64 -13.99
CA LYS A 109 5.24 -2.08 -14.03
C LYS A 109 3.77 -2.41 -14.22
N ILE A 110 2.87 -1.65 -13.61
CA ILE A 110 1.42 -1.80 -13.81
C ILE A 110 1.05 -1.46 -15.26
N ASN A 111 1.54 -0.32 -15.78
CA ASN A 111 1.23 0.13 -17.14
C ASN A 111 1.79 -0.81 -18.22
N ASN A 112 2.95 -1.43 -17.97
CA ASN A 112 3.58 -2.39 -18.87
C ASN A 112 2.98 -3.81 -18.73
N GLY A 113 2.14 -4.06 -17.73
CA GLY A 113 1.58 -5.39 -17.44
C GLY A 113 2.54 -6.35 -16.71
N GLU A 114 3.69 -5.87 -16.26
CA GLU A 114 4.65 -6.64 -15.44
C GLU A 114 4.13 -6.87 -14.00
N LEU A 115 3.25 -6.00 -13.52
CA LEU A 115 2.56 -6.13 -12.24
C LEU A 115 1.04 -6.02 -12.45
N SER A 116 0.32 -7.08 -12.09
CA SER A 116 -1.14 -7.11 -12.25
C SER A 116 -1.86 -6.51 -11.05
N LEU A 117 -2.86 -5.68 -11.31
CA LEU A 117 -3.86 -5.31 -10.30
C LEU A 117 -4.80 -6.50 -10.07
N PRO A 118 -5.22 -6.75 -8.82
CA PRO A 118 -6.08 -7.89 -8.52
C PRO A 118 -7.46 -7.71 -9.16
N LYS A 119 -7.99 -8.81 -9.70
CA LYS A 119 -9.38 -8.88 -10.17
C LYS A 119 -10.28 -9.13 -8.95
N LEU A 120 -10.97 -8.09 -8.52
CA LEU A 120 -11.84 -8.16 -7.35
C LEU A 120 -13.24 -8.63 -7.75
N GLN A 121 -13.85 -9.42 -6.86
CA GLN A 121 -15.24 -9.88 -7.00
C GLN A 121 -16.21 -8.86 -6.41
#